data_AF-A0A0K2VD02-F1
#
_entry.id   AF-A0A0K2VD02-F1
#
_cell.length_a   1.000
_cell.length_b   1.000
_cell.length_c   1.000
_cell.angle_alpha   90.00
_cell.angle_beta   90.00
_cell.angle_gamma   90.00
#
_symmetry.space_group_name_H-M   'P 1'
#
loop_
_entity.id
_entity.type
_entity.pdbx_description
1 polymer ?
#
loop_
_entity_poly.entity_id
_entity_poly.type
_entity_poly.pdbx_seq_one_letter_code
_entity_poly.pdbx_strand_id
1 'polypeptide(L)'
;QSGCDSSNDTHCNKWIFSQNVMSSSLVTTFNLVCQDKLYLHLIQSTYMAGIVVATLVGGFCSDHFGRRTTLLGSSLLHCIASFITAFSNDYNLFIMIRFLVGGSAHVMWSSIFVLIMESVNIEMRSLAGLHMNMAWNFGSLLMVGICYALRDWRNIQIAFASIALLSTLHLWVWESPRWLLKNRKIKEADKSLRRIAAFNGVDLESTEYLRIFEDLARHAMSSIKEEDEDKSNTNSGVSLFKKVLPLMEDGETRRRFLVLMIPFFCIGTSSYGIHFAAKLIPFNIFLVCVYKDLLIAFAALVG
;
A
#
# COMPACT_ATOMS: atom_id res chain seq x y z
N GLN A 1 32.07 -9.19 2.05
CA GLN A 1 33.26 -8.42 2.48
C GLN A 1 33.64 -7.47 1.36
N SER A 2 33.99 -6.24 1.68
CA SER A 2 34.48 -5.22 0.73
C SER A 2 35.97 -4.99 0.98
N GLY A 3 36.81 -5.15 -0.05
CA GLY A 3 38.25 -4.88 -0.01
C GLY A 3 38.58 -3.51 -0.61
N CYS A 4 39.77 -2.97 -0.34
CA CYS A 4 40.25 -1.72 -0.94
C CYS A 4 41.34 -1.99 -1.97
N ASP A 5 41.20 -1.41 -3.17
CA ASP A 5 42.09 -1.63 -4.32
C ASP A 5 43.36 -0.76 -4.25
N SER A 6 43.33 0.36 -3.51
CA SER A 6 44.47 1.24 -3.29
C SER A 6 44.60 1.62 -1.80
N SER A 7 45.57 1.02 -1.13
CA SER A 7 45.95 1.36 0.24
C SER A 7 47.12 2.35 0.22
N ASN A 8 46.82 3.64 0.15
CA ASN A 8 47.70 4.63 0.78
C ASN A 8 47.08 4.94 2.14
N ASP A 9 47.88 4.79 3.19
CA ASP A 9 47.45 4.83 4.59
C ASP A 9 46.47 5.99 4.86
N THR A 10 45.32 5.61 5.44
CA THR A 10 44.19 6.42 5.96
C THR A 10 42.98 6.70 5.06
N HIS A 11 43.03 6.63 3.73
CA HIS A 11 41.83 6.83 2.89
C HIS A 11 41.79 5.92 1.66
N CYS A 12 40.72 5.12 1.56
CA CYS A 12 40.47 4.23 0.43
C CYS A 12 39.57 4.91 -0.61
N ASN A 13 40.13 5.16 -1.79
CA ASN A 13 39.42 5.82 -2.90
C ASN A 13 38.59 4.85 -3.75
N LYS A 14 38.85 3.54 -3.67
CA LYS A 14 38.19 2.54 -4.52
C LYS A 14 37.90 1.24 -3.77
N TRP A 15 36.60 0.96 -3.62
CA TRP A 15 36.09 -0.22 -2.92
C TRP A 15 35.77 -1.35 -3.90
N ILE A 16 36.25 -2.55 -3.59
CA ILE A 16 35.92 -3.81 -4.27
C ILE A 16 34.81 -4.48 -3.45
N PHE A 17 33.63 -4.61 -4.04
CA PHE A 17 32.48 -5.24 -3.39
C PHE A 17 32.34 -6.70 -3.81
N SER A 18 32.04 -7.59 -2.86
CA SER A 18 31.74 -8.99 -3.16
C SER A 18 30.43 -9.11 -3.95
N GLN A 19 30.49 -9.78 -5.10
CA GLN A 19 29.34 -10.01 -6.00
C GLN A 19 28.59 -11.32 -5.73
N ASN A 20 28.88 -12.00 -4.61
CA ASN A 20 28.34 -13.34 -4.32
C ASN A 20 26.81 -13.36 -4.12
N VAL A 21 26.22 -12.24 -3.67
CA VAL A 21 24.78 -12.13 -3.37
C VAL A 21 24.06 -11.25 -4.40
N MET A 22 24.66 -10.11 -4.76
CA MET A 22 24.14 -9.17 -5.76
C MET A 22 25.29 -8.74 -6.67
N SER A 23 25.07 -8.68 -7.98
CA SER A 23 26.05 -8.16 -8.95
C SER A 23 26.22 -6.65 -8.84
N SER A 24 25.11 -5.94 -8.60
CA SER A 24 25.05 -4.50 -8.37
C SER A 24 24.00 -4.19 -7.30
N SER A 25 24.34 -3.32 -6.35
CA SER A 25 23.44 -2.86 -5.28
C SER A 25 23.48 -1.34 -5.13
N LEU A 26 22.51 -0.76 -4.42
CA LEU A 26 22.50 0.67 -4.09
C LEU A 26 23.79 1.12 -3.40
N VAL A 27 24.39 0.26 -2.57
CA VAL A 27 25.66 0.53 -1.89
C VAL A 27 26.80 0.65 -2.90
N THR A 28 26.84 -0.24 -3.89
CA THR A 28 27.91 -0.25 -4.91
C THR A 28 27.72 0.85 -5.95
N THR A 29 26.48 1.23 -6.26
CA THR A 29 26.20 2.28 -7.25
C THR A 29 26.44 3.68 -6.71
N PHE A 30 26.08 3.95 -5.46
CA PHE A 30 26.27 5.27 -4.83
C PHE A 30 27.50 5.34 -3.91
N ASN A 31 28.34 4.30 -3.89
CA ASN A 31 29.54 4.19 -3.04
C ASN A 31 29.28 4.50 -1.55
N LEU A 32 28.19 3.96 -0.99
CA LEU A 32 27.73 4.26 0.36
C LEU A 32 28.48 3.43 1.43
N VAL A 33 29.77 3.73 1.64
CA VAL A 33 30.66 3.01 2.57
C VAL A 33 31.05 3.88 3.76
N CYS A 34 31.45 3.26 4.88
CA CYS A 34 31.96 3.95 6.08
C CYS A 34 30.99 5.00 6.67
N GLN A 35 31.30 6.29 6.54
CA GLN A 35 30.50 7.41 7.09
C GLN A 35 29.18 7.58 6.34
N ASP A 36 29.10 7.12 5.09
CA ASP A 36 27.91 7.26 4.25
C ASP A 36 26.86 6.18 4.48
N LYS A 37 27.04 5.31 5.49
CA LYS A 37 26.01 4.34 5.89
C LYS A 37 24.69 5.01 6.31
N LEU A 38 24.76 6.23 6.85
CA LEU A 38 23.58 7.05 7.20
C LEU A 38 22.65 7.27 5.99
N TYR A 39 23.21 7.42 4.79
CA TYR A 39 22.45 7.59 3.56
C TYR A 39 21.61 6.36 3.18
N LEU A 40 22.02 5.15 3.59
CA LEU A 40 21.17 3.96 3.42
C LEU A 40 19.93 4.01 4.32
N HIS A 41 20.08 4.50 5.55
CA HIS A 41 18.97 4.68 6.48
C HIS A 41 18.02 5.79 6.01
N LEU A 42 18.56 6.87 5.43
CA LEU A 42 17.74 7.94 4.84
C LEU A 42 16.81 7.43 3.73
N ILE A 43 17.26 6.52 2.87
CA ILE A 43 16.41 5.93 1.82
C ILE A 43 15.16 5.28 2.43
N GLN A 44 15.34 4.53 3.51
CA GLN A 44 14.24 3.83 4.17
C GLN A 44 13.34 4.79 4.95
N SER A 45 13.93 5.74 5.69
CA SER A 45 13.16 6.74 6.44
C SER A 45 12.32 7.63 5.53
N THR A 46 12.86 8.02 4.36
CA THR A 46 12.13 8.84 3.38
C THR A 46 10.98 8.08 2.74
N TYR A 47 11.17 6.78 2.45
CA TYR A 47 10.10 5.91 1.99
C TYR A 47 8.96 5.81 3.04
N MET A 48 9.31 5.64 4.32
CA MET A 48 8.33 5.59 5.42
C MET A 48 7.64 6.94 5.65
N ALA A 49 8.36 8.05 5.54
CA ALA A 49 7.77 9.40 5.60
C ALA A 49 6.74 9.59 4.46
N GLY A 50 7.05 9.09 3.27
CA GLY A 50 6.13 9.07 2.13
C GLY A 50 4.83 8.34 2.44
N ILE A 51 4.91 7.19 3.10
CA ILE A 51 3.73 6.42 3.55
C ILE A 51 2.86 7.26 4.48
N VAL A 52 3.43 7.88 5.51
CA VAL A 52 2.68 8.67 6.51
C VAL A 52 1.93 9.82 5.84
N VAL A 53 2.62 10.62 5.02
CA VAL A 53 2.02 11.76 4.33
C VAL A 53 0.94 11.30 3.37
N ALA A 54 1.21 10.25 2.59
CA ALA A 54 0.25 9.73 1.62
C ALA A 54 -0.95 9.04 2.26
N THR A 55 -0.86 8.54 3.50
CA THR A 55 -2.01 7.98 4.22
C THR A 55 -3.08 9.06 4.42
N LEU A 56 -2.67 10.26 4.84
CA LEU A 56 -3.57 11.39 5.06
C LEU A 56 -4.18 11.89 3.73
N VAL A 57 -3.33 12.10 2.73
CA VAL A 57 -3.76 12.59 1.42
C VAL A 57 -4.62 11.56 0.68
N GLY A 58 -4.20 10.29 0.72
CA GLY A 58 -4.90 9.18 0.08
C GLY A 58 -6.27 8.91 0.69
N GLY A 59 -6.43 9.05 2.01
CA GLY A 59 -7.74 8.99 2.66
C GLY A 59 -8.68 10.07 2.14
N PHE A 60 -8.21 11.32 2.08
CA PHE A 60 -8.99 12.43 1.52
C PHE A 60 -9.37 12.19 0.04
N CYS A 61 -8.40 11.79 -0.78
CA CYS A 61 -8.63 11.50 -2.20
C CYS A 61 -9.62 10.35 -2.39
N SER A 62 -9.51 9.27 -1.61
CA SER A 62 -10.37 8.09 -1.68
C SER A 62 -11.82 8.42 -1.34
N ASP A 63 -12.03 9.29 -0.35
CA ASP A 63 -13.37 9.71 0.05
C ASP A 63 -13.99 10.70 -0.95
N HIS A 64 -13.19 11.59 -1.55
CA HIS A 64 -13.69 12.64 -2.44
C HIS A 64 -13.79 12.23 -3.92
N PHE A 65 -12.76 11.58 -4.46
CA PHE A 65 -12.69 11.19 -5.89
C PHE A 65 -13.15 9.76 -6.15
N GLY A 66 -13.30 8.96 -5.10
CA GLY A 66 -13.67 7.55 -5.19
C GLY A 66 -12.49 6.62 -5.06
N ARG A 67 -12.81 5.36 -4.72
CA ARG A 67 -11.83 4.34 -4.36
C ARG A 67 -11.13 3.84 -5.61
N ARG A 68 -11.88 3.63 -6.70
CA ARG A 68 -11.32 3.22 -8.00
C ARG A 68 -10.44 4.31 -8.60
N THR A 69 -10.87 5.57 -8.58
CA THR A 69 -10.10 6.69 -9.13
C THR A 69 -8.78 6.85 -8.39
N THR A 70 -8.82 6.80 -7.06
CA THR A 70 -7.63 6.89 -6.21
C THR A 70 -6.68 5.72 -6.42
N LEU A 71 -7.23 4.51 -6.59
CA LEU A 71 -6.45 3.32 -6.96
C LEU A 71 -5.73 3.49 -8.30
N LEU A 72 -6.44 3.87 -9.36
CA LEU A 72 -5.85 4.04 -10.69
C LEU A 72 -4.80 5.17 -10.70
N GLY A 73 -5.08 6.30 -10.07
CA GLY A 73 -4.16 7.42 -9.97
C GLY A 73 -2.89 7.08 -9.19
N SER A 74 -3.03 6.43 -8.03
CA SER A 74 -1.89 5.99 -7.22
C SER A 74 -1.08 4.89 -7.91
N SER A 75 -1.73 3.97 -8.62
CA SER A 75 -1.06 2.92 -9.40
C SER A 75 -0.24 3.49 -10.56
N LEU A 76 -0.79 4.45 -11.31
CA LEU A 76 -0.06 5.16 -12.36
C LEU A 76 1.15 5.93 -11.79
N LEU A 77 0.95 6.67 -10.70
CA LEU A 77 2.03 7.38 -10.01
C LEU A 77 3.12 6.42 -9.54
N HIS A 78 2.74 5.28 -8.97
CA HIS A 78 3.66 4.25 -8.51
C HIS A 78 4.49 3.68 -9.67
N CYS A 79 3.84 3.38 -10.80
CA CYS A 79 4.50 2.86 -11.99
C CYS A 79 5.54 3.86 -12.53
N ILE A 80 5.14 5.12 -12.73
CA ILE A 80 6.03 6.18 -13.22
C ILE A 80 7.21 6.38 -12.26
N ALA A 81 6.93 6.55 -10.96
CA ALA A 81 7.97 6.73 -9.95
C ALA A 81 8.93 5.52 -9.88
N SER A 82 8.41 4.30 -10.04
CA SER A 82 9.24 3.08 -10.03
C SER A 82 10.18 3.00 -11.22
N PHE A 83 9.73 3.40 -12.43
CA PHE A 83 10.61 3.49 -13.60
C PHE A 83 11.67 4.58 -13.43
N ILE A 84 11.30 5.78 -12.97
CA ILE A 84 12.28 6.86 -12.76
C ILE A 84 13.32 6.43 -11.70
N THR A 85 12.90 5.70 -10.66
CA THR A 85 13.83 5.13 -9.65
C THR A 85 14.88 4.23 -10.30
N ALA A 86 14.47 3.35 -11.23
CA ALA A 86 15.38 2.41 -11.89
C ALA A 86 16.46 3.09 -12.74
N PHE A 87 16.13 4.24 -13.35
CA PHE A 87 17.04 5.00 -14.23
C PHE A 87 17.77 6.14 -13.51
N SER A 88 17.45 6.42 -12.25
CA SER A 88 18.10 7.50 -11.51
C SER A 88 19.58 7.18 -11.24
N ASN A 89 20.44 8.17 -11.48
CA ASN A 89 21.88 8.13 -11.19
C ASN A 89 22.27 9.18 -10.14
N ASP A 90 21.39 10.13 -9.86
CA ASP A 90 21.56 11.13 -8.82
C ASP A 90 20.88 10.66 -7.52
N TYR A 91 21.61 10.77 -6.40
CA TYR A 91 21.16 10.28 -5.10
C TYR A 91 20.00 11.13 -4.53
N ASN A 92 20.02 12.45 -4.73
CA ASN A 92 18.96 13.33 -4.23
C ASN A 92 17.65 13.06 -4.96
N LEU A 93 17.72 12.95 -6.29
CA LEU A 93 16.60 12.54 -7.12
C LEU A 93 16.08 11.16 -6.71
N PHE A 94 16.97 10.20 -6.46
CA PHE A 94 16.61 8.86 -5.99
C PHE A 94 15.80 8.93 -4.68
N ILE A 95 16.23 9.67 -3.67
CA ILE A 95 15.48 9.80 -2.41
C ILE A 95 14.11 10.44 -2.63
N MET A 96 14.03 11.54 -3.39
CA MET A 96 12.77 12.24 -3.66
C MET A 96 11.76 11.31 -4.33
N ILE A 97 12.21 10.49 -5.28
CA ILE A 97 11.32 9.52 -5.94
C ILE A 97 10.95 8.39 -4.97
N ARG A 98 11.87 7.93 -4.10
CA ARG A 98 11.57 6.91 -3.10
C ARG A 98 10.46 7.32 -2.13
N PHE A 99 10.37 8.60 -1.79
CA PHE A 99 9.22 9.16 -1.06
C PHE A 99 7.90 8.91 -1.82
N LEU A 100 7.87 9.24 -3.12
CA LEU A 100 6.70 9.05 -3.98
C LEU A 100 6.34 7.57 -4.17
N VAL A 101 7.34 6.70 -4.34
CA VAL A 101 7.13 5.24 -4.45
C VAL A 101 6.48 4.70 -3.18
N GLY A 102 6.95 5.11 -2.00
CA GLY A 102 6.36 4.68 -0.72
C GLY A 102 4.94 5.17 -0.54
N GLY A 103 4.70 6.45 -0.79
CA GLY A 103 3.37 7.04 -0.67
C GLY A 103 2.36 6.41 -1.63
N SER A 104 2.70 6.33 -2.92
CA SER A 104 1.83 5.74 -3.95
C SER A 104 1.54 4.26 -3.69
N ALA A 105 2.53 3.47 -3.26
CA ALA A 105 2.34 2.06 -2.93
C ALA A 105 1.34 1.87 -1.77
N HIS A 106 1.43 2.70 -0.73
CA HIS A 106 0.52 2.61 0.41
C HIS A 106 -0.91 3.01 0.04
N VAL A 107 -1.08 4.11 -0.69
CA VAL A 107 -2.41 4.55 -1.16
C VAL A 107 -3.05 3.53 -2.08
N MET A 108 -2.26 2.89 -2.94
CA MET A 108 -2.71 1.79 -3.78
C MET A 108 -3.22 0.62 -2.93
N TRP A 109 -2.42 0.16 -1.96
CA TRP A 109 -2.80 -0.93 -1.06
C TRP A 109 -4.05 -0.63 -0.23
N SER A 110 -4.11 0.55 0.40
CA SER A 110 -5.25 0.93 1.23
C SER A 110 -6.54 1.10 0.41
N SER A 111 -6.44 1.64 -0.81
CA SER A 111 -7.59 1.74 -1.72
C SER A 111 -8.11 0.37 -2.15
N ILE A 112 -7.22 -0.58 -2.47
CA ILE A 112 -7.61 -1.98 -2.78
C ILE A 112 -8.31 -2.62 -1.59
N PHE A 113 -7.73 -2.49 -0.40
CA PHE A 113 -8.28 -3.06 0.82
C PHE A 113 -9.71 -2.56 1.09
N VAL A 114 -9.91 -1.24 1.06
CA VAL A 114 -11.23 -0.63 1.29
C VAL A 114 -12.22 -1.08 0.20
N LEU A 115 -11.81 -1.09 -1.06
CA LEU A 115 -12.68 -1.46 -2.16
C LEU A 115 -13.16 -2.91 -2.05
N ILE A 116 -12.28 -3.85 -1.69
CA ILE A 116 -12.64 -5.24 -1.45
C ILE A 116 -13.62 -5.34 -0.27
N MET A 117 -13.31 -4.70 0.85
CA MET A 117 -14.12 -4.74 2.08
C MET A 117 -15.51 -4.10 1.92
N GLU A 118 -15.63 -3.12 1.02
CA GLU A 118 -16.91 -2.51 0.66
C GLU A 118 -17.69 -3.33 -0.38
N SER A 119 -17.02 -4.19 -1.15
CA SER A 119 -17.63 -5.02 -2.19
C SER A 119 -18.15 -6.36 -1.68
N VAL A 120 -17.65 -6.85 -0.54
CA VAL A 120 -18.05 -8.13 0.06
C VAL A 120 -19.06 -7.97 1.20
N ASN A 121 -19.89 -9.00 1.37
CA ASN A 121 -20.79 -9.11 2.50
C ASN A 121 -20.02 -9.18 3.83
N ILE A 122 -20.66 -8.74 4.92
CA ILE A 122 -20.04 -8.66 6.25
C ILE A 122 -19.48 -10.02 6.69
N GLU A 123 -20.23 -11.09 6.45
CA GLU A 123 -19.85 -12.48 6.79
C GLU A 123 -18.61 -12.97 6.02
N MET A 124 -18.37 -12.44 4.82
CA MET A 124 -17.27 -12.85 3.94
C MET A 124 -16.02 -11.99 4.11
N ARG A 125 -16.06 -10.95 4.97
CA ARG A 125 -14.93 -10.03 5.15
C ARG A 125 -13.68 -10.70 5.70
N SER A 126 -13.83 -11.64 6.62
CA SER A 126 -12.71 -12.43 7.15
C SER A 126 -12.01 -13.20 6.03
N LEU A 127 -12.78 -13.91 5.21
CA LEU A 127 -12.27 -14.68 4.07
C LEU A 127 -11.63 -13.78 3.01
N ALA A 128 -12.25 -12.65 2.69
CA ALA A 128 -11.65 -11.66 1.79
C ALA A 128 -10.32 -11.11 2.33
N GLY A 129 -10.25 -10.85 3.63
CA GLY A 129 -9.01 -10.49 4.32
C GLY A 129 -7.93 -11.56 4.22
N LEU A 130 -8.30 -12.83 4.38
CA LEU A 130 -7.38 -13.96 4.22
C LEU A 130 -6.82 -14.04 2.80
N HIS A 131 -7.68 -13.95 1.77
CA HIS A 131 -7.23 -13.95 0.38
C HIS A 131 -6.28 -12.80 0.05
N MET A 132 -6.52 -11.60 0.57
CA MET A 132 -5.60 -10.47 0.41
C MET A 132 -4.23 -10.76 1.05
N ASN A 133 -4.20 -11.37 2.24
CA ASN A 133 -2.96 -11.77 2.88
C ASN A 133 -2.22 -12.86 2.10
N MET A 134 -2.93 -13.85 1.56
CA MET A 134 -2.32 -14.87 0.70
C MET A 134 -1.70 -14.26 -0.55
N ALA A 135 -2.40 -13.33 -1.21
CA ALA A 135 -1.89 -12.61 -2.37
C ALA A 135 -0.61 -11.81 -2.03
N TRP A 136 -0.56 -11.17 -0.86
CA TRP A 136 0.64 -10.49 -0.38
C TRP A 136 1.83 -11.45 -0.20
N ASN A 137 1.62 -12.58 0.46
CA ASN A 137 2.68 -13.59 0.68
C ASN A 137 3.18 -14.18 -0.64
N PHE A 138 2.28 -14.48 -1.58
CA PHE A 138 2.65 -14.93 -2.91
C PHE A 138 3.50 -13.89 -3.65
N GLY A 139 3.11 -12.61 -3.59
CA GLY A 139 3.89 -11.51 -4.15
C GLY A 139 5.28 -11.39 -3.55
N SER A 140 5.42 -11.57 -2.23
CA SER A 140 6.71 -11.57 -1.54
C SER A 140 7.61 -12.73 -1.97
N LEU A 141 7.06 -13.94 -2.12
CA LEU A 141 7.81 -15.09 -2.62
C LEU A 141 8.27 -14.89 -4.08
N LEU A 142 7.40 -14.35 -4.92
CA LEU A 142 7.75 -13.99 -6.30
C LEU A 142 8.86 -12.94 -6.35
N MET A 143 8.79 -11.92 -5.47
CA MET A 143 9.83 -10.90 -5.31
C MET A 143 11.19 -11.54 -4.98
N VAL A 144 11.24 -12.48 -4.04
CA VAL A 144 12.48 -13.21 -3.69
C VAL A 144 13.04 -13.97 -4.89
N GLY A 145 12.17 -14.63 -5.67
CA GLY A 145 12.57 -15.34 -6.90
C GLY A 145 13.17 -14.41 -7.95
N ILE A 146 12.55 -13.25 -8.20
CA ILE A 146 13.05 -12.24 -9.14
C ILE A 146 14.41 -11.70 -8.68
N CYS A 147 14.56 -11.39 -7.39
CA CYS A 147 15.82 -10.93 -6.82
C CYS A 147 16.94 -11.98 -6.99
N TYR A 148 16.64 -13.27 -6.78
CA TYR A 148 17.60 -14.35 -6.96
C TYR A 148 18.05 -14.53 -8.42
N ALA A 149 17.13 -14.31 -9.37
CA ALA A 149 17.39 -14.46 -10.80
C ALA A 149 18.18 -13.29 -11.41
N LEU A 150 17.78 -12.04 -11.11
CA LEU A 150 18.35 -10.86 -11.78
C LEU A 150 19.61 -10.31 -11.09
N ARG A 151 19.68 -10.39 -9.76
CA ARG A 151 20.83 -9.98 -8.90
C ARG A 151 21.38 -8.55 -9.09
N ASP A 152 20.82 -7.77 -9.99
CA ASP A 152 21.09 -6.35 -10.21
C ASP A 152 19.87 -5.52 -9.78
N TRP A 153 20.08 -4.57 -8.88
CA TRP A 153 19.00 -3.77 -8.31
C TRP A 153 18.20 -2.97 -9.34
N ARG A 154 18.81 -2.52 -10.46
CA ARG A 154 18.10 -1.78 -11.52
C ARG A 154 17.20 -2.71 -12.31
N ASN A 155 17.71 -3.89 -12.69
CA ASN A 155 16.93 -4.89 -13.40
C ASN A 155 15.75 -5.38 -12.54
N ILE A 156 15.98 -5.57 -11.23
CA ILE A 156 14.94 -5.91 -10.26
C ILE A 156 13.88 -4.80 -10.21
N GLN A 157 14.29 -3.54 -10.13
CA GLN A 157 13.37 -2.40 -10.11
C GLN A 157 12.55 -2.29 -11.40
N ILE A 158 13.15 -2.53 -12.57
CA ILE A 158 12.46 -2.56 -13.87
C ILE A 158 11.46 -3.71 -13.91
N ALA A 159 11.83 -4.90 -13.43
CA ALA A 159 10.92 -6.05 -13.37
C ALA A 159 9.67 -5.73 -12.52
N PHE A 160 9.85 -5.14 -11.33
CA PHE A 160 8.72 -4.73 -10.49
C PHE A 160 7.90 -3.59 -11.11
N ALA A 161 8.54 -2.60 -11.72
CA ALA A 161 7.83 -1.54 -12.44
C ALA A 161 6.97 -2.10 -13.59
N SER A 162 7.47 -3.12 -14.29
CA SER A 162 6.76 -3.79 -15.38
C SER A 162 5.56 -4.60 -14.87
N ILE A 163 5.72 -5.30 -13.74
CA ILE A 163 4.61 -6.00 -13.08
C ILE A 163 3.55 -4.99 -12.60
N ALA A 164 3.97 -3.86 -12.03
CA ALA A 164 3.07 -2.78 -11.60
C ALA A 164 2.33 -2.13 -12.78
N LEU A 165 2.98 -2.00 -13.94
CA LEU A 165 2.34 -1.50 -15.16
C LEU A 165 1.22 -2.44 -15.62
N LEU A 166 1.48 -3.75 -15.64
CA LEU A 166 0.46 -4.76 -15.96
C LEU A 166 -0.70 -4.72 -14.97
N SER A 167 -0.40 -4.56 -13.68
CA SER A 167 -1.45 -4.42 -12.67
C SER A 167 -2.21 -3.10 -12.79
N THR A 168 -1.64 -2.03 -13.36
CA THR A 168 -2.38 -0.77 -13.59
C THR A 168 -3.57 -0.95 -14.56
N LEU A 169 -3.64 -2.06 -15.29
CA LEU A 169 -4.74 -2.40 -16.21
C LEU A 169 -6.05 -2.85 -15.54
N HIS A 170 -6.25 -2.60 -14.23
CA HIS A 170 -7.49 -2.83 -13.48
C HIS A 170 -8.70 -1.97 -13.96
N LEU A 171 -8.82 -1.65 -15.25
CA LEU A 171 -9.90 -0.85 -15.83
C LEU A 171 -11.30 -1.45 -15.59
N TRP A 172 -11.37 -2.73 -15.26
CA TRP A 172 -12.62 -3.49 -15.14
C TRP A 172 -13.18 -3.48 -13.72
N VAL A 173 -12.42 -2.92 -12.77
CA VAL A 173 -12.83 -2.82 -11.37
C VAL A 173 -14.02 -1.85 -11.24
N TRP A 174 -15.06 -2.30 -10.54
CA TRP A 174 -16.24 -1.49 -10.25
C TRP A 174 -15.95 -0.49 -9.13
N GLU A 175 -16.62 0.66 -9.16
CA GLU A 175 -16.57 1.58 -8.02
C GLU A 175 -17.48 1.06 -6.89
N SER A 176 -17.10 1.38 -5.66
CA SER A 176 -17.83 0.96 -4.46
C SER A 176 -19.30 1.43 -4.50
N PRO A 177 -20.29 0.52 -4.41
CA PRO A 177 -21.70 0.89 -4.33
C PRO A 177 -22.00 1.83 -3.16
N ARG A 178 -21.31 1.64 -2.03
CA ARG A 178 -21.46 2.50 -0.84
C ARG A 178 -20.96 3.91 -1.09
N TRP A 179 -19.80 4.04 -1.74
CA TRP A 179 -19.28 5.36 -2.11
C TRP A 179 -20.21 6.08 -3.07
N LEU A 180 -20.77 5.36 -4.05
CA LEU A 180 -21.71 5.91 -5.03
C LEU A 180 -23.00 6.41 -4.37
N LEU A 181 -23.56 5.65 -3.44
CA LEU A 181 -24.73 6.08 -2.64
C LEU A 181 -24.42 7.33 -1.81
N LYS A 182 -23.27 7.35 -1.11
CA LYS A 182 -22.83 8.51 -0.31
C LYS A 182 -22.62 9.77 -1.16
N ASN A 183 -22.23 9.63 -2.41
CA ASN A 183 -22.01 10.75 -3.34
C ASN A 183 -23.23 11.08 -4.21
N ARG A 184 -24.43 10.66 -3.82
CA ARG A 184 -25.70 10.92 -4.54
C ARG A 184 -25.76 10.34 -5.96
N LYS A 185 -24.87 9.39 -6.29
CA LYS A 185 -24.80 8.74 -7.61
C LYS A 185 -25.65 7.46 -7.64
N ILE A 186 -26.95 7.59 -7.37
CA ILE A 186 -27.86 6.44 -7.18
C ILE A 186 -27.92 5.54 -8.42
N LYS A 187 -28.00 6.12 -9.63
CA LYS A 187 -28.04 5.35 -10.89
C LYS A 187 -26.76 4.54 -11.13
N GLU A 188 -25.60 5.10 -10.78
CA GLU A 188 -24.32 4.39 -10.91
C GLU A 188 -24.20 3.28 -9.86
N ALA A 189 -24.71 3.51 -8.64
CA ALA A 189 -24.75 2.50 -7.59
C ALA A 189 -25.58 1.28 -8.02
N ASP A 190 -26.78 1.50 -8.55
CA ASP A 190 -27.64 0.43 -9.09
C ASP A 190 -26.93 -0.33 -10.23
N LYS A 191 -26.31 0.38 -11.17
CA LYS A 191 -25.55 -0.24 -12.26
C LYS A 191 -24.38 -1.08 -11.75
N SER A 192 -23.67 -0.62 -10.71
CA SER A 192 -22.57 -1.36 -10.10
C SER A 192 -23.07 -2.66 -9.46
N LEU A 193 -24.14 -2.58 -8.67
CA LEU A 193 -24.76 -3.75 -8.02
C LEU A 193 -25.31 -4.76 -9.02
N ARG A 194 -25.98 -4.32 -10.09
CA ARG A 194 -26.46 -5.19 -11.17
C ARG A 194 -25.33 -5.96 -11.85
N ARG A 195 -24.16 -5.33 -12.05
CA ARG A 195 -22.99 -6.01 -12.61
C ARG A 195 -22.39 -7.03 -11.65
N ILE A 196 -22.33 -6.70 -10.36
CA ILE A 196 -21.88 -7.62 -9.31
C ILE A 196 -22.81 -8.84 -9.25
N ALA A 197 -24.13 -8.63 -9.28
CA ALA A 197 -25.13 -9.69 -9.30
C ALA A 197 -24.99 -10.59 -10.55
N ALA A 198 -24.84 -9.99 -11.73
CA ALA A 198 -24.62 -10.72 -12.98
C ALA A 198 -23.33 -11.56 -12.94
N PHE A 199 -22.23 -11.03 -12.38
CA PHE A 199 -20.98 -11.77 -12.21
C PHE A 199 -21.13 -12.96 -11.25
N ASN A 200 -21.96 -12.80 -10.21
CA ASN A 200 -22.26 -13.85 -9.25
C ASN A 200 -23.37 -14.81 -9.70
N GLY A 201 -23.95 -14.62 -10.90
CA GLY A 201 -25.07 -15.43 -11.39
C GLY A 201 -26.36 -15.27 -10.58
N VAL A 202 -26.53 -14.15 -9.87
CA VAL A 202 -27.73 -13.86 -9.08
C VAL A 202 -28.73 -13.12 -9.96
N ASP A 203 -29.91 -13.70 -10.13
CA ASP A 203 -31.04 -13.02 -10.75
C ASP A 203 -31.65 -12.02 -9.75
N LEU A 204 -31.68 -10.74 -10.11
CA LEU A 204 -32.19 -9.69 -9.25
C LEU A 204 -33.72 -9.59 -9.32
N GLU A 205 -34.36 -10.03 -10.40
CA GLU A 205 -35.81 -9.92 -10.59
C GLU A 205 -36.58 -10.89 -9.69
N SER A 206 -35.97 -12.03 -9.34
CA SER A 206 -36.50 -12.99 -8.37
C SER A 206 -36.29 -12.59 -6.90
N THR A 207 -35.66 -11.44 -6.63
CA THR A 207 -35.38 -10.95 -5.27
C THR A 207 -36.09 -9.64 -4.95
N GLU A 208 -36.19 -9.28 -3.66
CA GLU A 208 -36.69 -7.96 -3.24
C GLU A 208 -35.67 -6.81 -3.44
N TYR A 209 -34.70 -7.00 -4.34
CA TYR A 209 -33.58 -6.08 -4.57
C TYR A 209 -34.04 -4.62 -4.76
N LEU A 210 -35.06 -4.39 -5.61
CA LEU A 210 -35.50 -3.04 -5.94
C LEU A 210 -36.03 -2.30 -4.70
N ARG A 211 -36.81 -2.98 -3.85
CA ARG A 211 -37.34 -2.42 -2.61
C ARG A 211 -36.22 -2.07 -1.63
N ILE A 212 -35.30 -3.02 -1.41
CA ILE A 212 -34.16 -2.86 -0.50
C ILE A 212 -33.25 -1.73 -0.98
N PHE A 213 -32.97 -1.66 -2.29
CA PHE A 213 -32.13 -0.62 -2.88
C PHE A 213 -32.77 0.77 -2.77
N GLU A 214 -34.08 0.90 -3.01
CA GLU A 214 -34.79 2.16 -2.84
C GLU A 214 -34.84 2.63 -1.38
N ASP A 215 -34.99 1.71 -0.42
CA ASP A 215 -34.92 2.02 1.01
C ASP A 215 -33.51 2.48 1.41
N LEU A 216 -32.47 1.80 0.95
CA LEU A 216 -31.07 2.20 1.16
C LEU A 216 -30.77 3.57 0.55
N ALA A 217 -31.23 3.81 -0.68
CA ALA A 217 -31.05 5.09 -1.36
C ALA A 217 -31.76 6.23 -0.61
N ARG A 218 -32.97 5.99 -0.08
CA ARG A 218 -33.69 6.97 0.74
C ARG A 218 -32.95 7.32 2.03
N HIS A 219 -32.49 6.32 2.80
CA HIS A 219 -31.71 6.54 4.02
C HIS A 219 -30.36 7.23 3.75
N ALA A 220 -29.70 6.89 2.64
CA ALA A 220 -28.48 7.57 2.23
C ALA A 220 -28.77 9.05 1.90
N MET A 221 -29.85 9.36 1.17
CA MET A 221 -30.19 10.74 0.86
C MET A 221 -30.61 11.57 2.07
N SER A 222 -31.28 10.99 3.07
CA SER A 222 -31.64 11.71 4.30
C SER A 222 -30.41 12.08 5.11
N SER A 223 -29.48 11.14 5.33
CA SER A 223 -28.23 11.42 6.07
C SER A 223 -27.35 12.46 5.36
N ILE A 224 -27.33 12.48 4.03
CA ILE A 224 -26.60 13.51 3.28
C ILE A 224 -27.26 14.90 3.41
N LYS A 225 -28.59 14.98 3.50
CA LYS A 225 -29.28 16.27 3.72
C LYS A 225 -28.92 16.86 5.08
N GLU A 226 -28.93 16.05 6.13
CA GLU A 226 -28.50 16.45 7.48
C GLU A 226 -27.03 16.94 7.47
N GLU A 227 -26.13 16.22 6.80
CA GLU A 227 -24.72 16.65 6.69
C GLU A 227 -24.52 17.96 5.92
N ASP A 228 -25.33 18.25 4.89
CA ASP A 228 -25.19 19.45 4.08
C ASP A 228 -25.76 20.70 4.80
N GLU A 229 -26.80 20.53 5.60
CA GLU A 229 -27.30 21.58 6.49
C GLU A 229 -26.20 22.00 7.50
N ASP A 230 -25.52 21.03 8.11
CA ASP A 230 -24.39 21.29 9.03
C ASP A 230 -23.17 21.95 8.35
N LYS A 231 -22.87 21.58 7.09
CA LYS A 231 -21.74 22.17 6.34
C LYS A 231 -22.02 23.62 5.94
N SER A 232 -23.27 24.00 5.68
CA SER A 232 -23.63 25.38 5.33
C SER A 232 -23.23 26.40 6.42
N ASN A 233 -23.08 25.95 7.66
CA ASN A 233 -22.67 26.76 8.81
C ASN A 233 -21.14 26.81 9.04
N THR A 234 -20.30 26.11 8.27
CA THR A 234 -18.86 25.99 8.61
C THR A 234 -17.90 26.01 7.40
N ASN A 235 -16.83 26.81 7.49
CA ASN A 235 -15.83 26.98 6.42
C ASN A 235 -14.98 25.71 6.11
N SER A 236 -14.77 25.47 4.81
CA SER A 236 -14.43 24.17 4.20
C SER A 236 -13.01 23.61 4.46
N GLY A 237 -11.97 24.44 4.59
CA GLY A 237 -10.57 23.97 4.64
C GLY A 237 -10.09 23.38 5.98
N VAL A 238 -10.70 23.78 7.10
CA VAL A 238 -10.37 23.31 8.47
C VAL A 238 -11.24 22.10 8.88
N SER A 239 -12.20 21.73 8.04
CA SER A 239 -13.29 20.80 8.37
C SER A 239 -12.83 19.36 8.65
N LEU A 240 -11.73 18.91 8.05
CA LEU A 240 -11.29 17.51 8.16
C LEU A 240 -10.68 17.24 9.54
N PHE A 241 -9.76 18.09 9.99
CA PHE A 241 -9.25 18.02 11.36
C PHE A 241 -10.37 18.26 12.38
N LYS A 242 -11.28 19.21 12.12
CA LYS A 242 -12.46 19.44 12.96
C LYS A 242 -13.48 18.29 13.00
N LYS A 243 -13.47 17.37 12.03
CA LYS A 243 -14.32 16.15 12.03
C LYS A 243 -13.64 14.97 12.72
N VAL A 244 -12.31 14.87 12.63
CA VAL A 244 -11.53 13.81 13.27
C VAL A 244 -11.26 14.09 14.75
N LEU A 245 -11.10 15.36 15.15
CA LEU A 245 -10.88 15.75 16.55
C LEU A 245 -12.04 15.35 17.49
N PRO A 246 -13.32 15.54 17.13
CA PRO A 246 -14.47 15.12 17.94
C PRO A 246 -14.60 13.60 18.07
N LEU A 247 -14.16 12.85 17.05
CA LEU A 247 -14.04 11.39 17.10
C LEU A 247 -13.07 10.92 18.20
N MET A 248 -12.12 11.77 18.60
CA MET A 248 -11.23 11.57 19.75
C MET A 248 -11.73 12.20 21.05
N GLU A 249 -12.84 12.93 21.00
CA GLU A 249 -13.48 13.58 22.14
C GLU A 249 -14.33 12.57 22.93
N ASP A 250 -14.95 11.61 22.23
CA ASP A 250 -15.56 10.44 22.85
C ASP A 250 -14.49 9.53 23.49
N GLY A 251 -14.59 9.37 24.82
CA GLY A 251 -13.60 8.64 25.61
C GLY A 251 -13.49 7.15 25.25
N GLU A 252 -14.61 6.53 24.88
CA GLU A 252 -14.67 5.11 24.52
C GLU A 252 -14.10 4.87 23.11
N THR A 253 -14.48 5.69 22.13
CA THR A 253 -13.91 5.62 20.77
C THR A 253 -12.42 5.90 20.78
N ARG A 254 -11.96 6.92 21.52
CA ARG A 254 -10.53 7.21 21.69
C ARG A 254 -9.78 6.03 22.33
N ARG A 255 -10.33 5.43 23.38
CA ARG A 255 -9.71 4.27 24.05
C ARG A 255 -9.60 3.09 23.09
N ARG A 256 -10.66 2.76 22.34
CA ARG A 256 -10.63 1.69 21.34
C ARG A 256 -9.62 1.97 20.25
N PHE A 257 -9.58 3.19 19.72
CA PHE A 257 -8.61 3.60 18.71
C PHE A 257 -7.17 3.44 19.21
N LEU A 258 -6.84 3.93 20.41
CA LEU A 258 -5.49 3.80 20.99
C LEU A 258 -5.10 2.34 21.24
N VAL A 259 -6.04 1.51 21.73
CA VAL A 259 -5.79 0.08 21.93
C VAL A 259 -5.54 -0.64 20.60
N LEU A 260 -6.29 -0.30 19.55
CA LEU A 260 -6.13 -0.88 18.21
C LEU A 260 -4.82 -0.46 17.52
N MET A 261 -4.25 0.69 17.88
CA MET A 261 -2.94 1.12 17.37
C MET A 261 -1.80 0.24 17.88
N ILE A 262 -1.92 -0.34 19.08
CA ILE A 262 -0.85 -1.15 19.68
C ILE A 262 -0.55 -2.42 18.86
N PRO A 263 -1.53 -3.27 18.50
CA PRO A 263 -1.29 -4.41 17.61
C PRO A 263 -0.71 -3.99 16.27
N PHE A 264 -1.18 -2.88 15.69
CA PHE A 264 -0.70 -2.42 14.39
C PHE A 264 0.77 -1.97 14.46
N PHE A 265 1.15 -1.28 15.53
CA PHE A 265 2.53 -0.92 15.82
C PHE A 265 3.40 -2.17 16.02
N CYS A 266 2.95 -3.13 16.83
CA CYS A 266 3.67 -4.38 17.08
C CYS A 266 3.87 -5.21 15.80
N ILE A 267 2.86 -5.32 14.93
CA ILE A 267 2.98 -6.02 13.64
C ILE A 267 3.99 -5.28 12.75
N GLY A 268 3.92 -3.95 12.69
CA GLY A 268 4.87 -3.13 11.94
C GLY A 268 6.30 -3.34 12.40
N THR A 269 6.58 -3.23 13.70
CA THR A 269 7.93 -3.41 14.26
C THR A 269 8.44 -4.83 14.08
N SER A 270 7.56 -5.83 14.21
CA SER A 270 7.94 -7.25 14.07
C SER A 270 8.26 -7.60 12.62
N SER A 271 7.39 -7.20 11.68
CA SER A 271 7.53 -7.52 10.25
C SER A 271 8.70 -6.76 9.62
N TYR A 272 8.74 -5.43 9.79
CA TYR A 272 9.84 -4.62 9.26
C TYR A 272 11.15 -4.85 10.01
N GLY A 273 11.10 -5.10 11.32
CA GLY A 273 12.28 -5.39 12.14
C GLY A 273 13.02 -6.63 11.66
N ILE A 274 12.31 -7.74 11.42
CA ILE A 274 12.91 -8.97 10.86
C ILE A 274 13.43 -8.70 9.44
N HIS A 275 12.69 -7.99 8.60
CA HIS A 275 13.15 -7.66 7.25
C HIS A 275 14.43 -6.84 7.23
N PHE A 276 14.59 -5.86 8.12
CA PHE A 276 15.83 -5.08 8.22
C PHE A 276 16.96 -5.87 8.89
N ALA A 277 16.63 -6.72 9.86
CA ALA A 277 17.60 -7.58 10.55
C ALA A 277 18.00 -8.83 9.74
N ALA A 278 17.37 -9.12 8.61
CA ALA A 278 17.66 -10.31 7.80
C ALA A 278 19.13 -10.41 7.38
N LYS A 279 19.84 -9.28 7.26
CA LYS A 279 21.29 -9.23 6.95
C LYS A 279 22.19 -9.63 8.13
N LEU A 280 21.67 -9.64 9.36
CA LEU A 280 22.42 -10.01 10.58
C LEU A 280 22.41 -11.52 10.81
N ILE A 281 21.54 -12.25 10.12
CA ILE A 281 21.39 -13.70 10.26
C ILE A 281 22.47 -14.38 9.39
N PRO A 282 23.26 -15.32 9.92
CA PRO A 282 24.38 -15.95 9.19
C PRO A 282 23.94 -16.94 8.10
N PHE A 283 22.65 -17.05 7.81
CA PHE A 283 22.08 -17.93 6.80
C PHE A 283 21.89 -17.22 5.46
N ASN A 284 21.66 -17.99 4.38
CA ASN A 284 21.38 -17.42 3.06
C ASN A 284 20.12 -16.53 3.12
N ILE A 285 20.29 -15.25 2.80
CA ILE A 285 19.24 -14.22 2.89
C ILE A 285 17.97 -14.59 2.10
N PHE A 286 18.10 -15.28 0.96
CA PHE A 286 16.95 -15.71 0.16
C PHE A 286 16.16 -16.81 0.87
N LEU A 287 16.83 -17.80 1.47
CA LEU A 287 16.17 -18.87 2.23
C LEU A 287 15.47 -18.34 3.48
N VAL A 288 16.10 -17.39 4.17
CA VAL A 288 15.50 -16.74 5.36
C VAL A 288 14.21 -16.02 4.98
N CYS A 289 14.20 -15.27 3.86
CA CYS A 289 13.00 -14.60 3.37
C CYS A 289 11.89 -15.59 2.99
N VAL A 290 12.22 -16.68 2.27
CA VAL A 290 11.24 -17.72 1.90
C VAL A 290 10.65 -18.38 3.14
N TYR A 291 11.49 -18.77 4.11
CA TYR A 291 11.02 -19.42 5.33
C TYR A 291 10.12 -18.50 6.15
N LYS A 292 10.48 -17.21 6.28
CA LYS A 292 9.63 -16.19 6.90
C LYS A 292 8.26 -16.09 6.22
N ASP A 293 8.21 -16.00 4.89
CA ASP A 293 6.95 -15.85 4.16
C ASP A 293 6.09 -17.13 4.23
N LEU A 294 6.70 -18.32 4.22
CA LEU A 294 6.00 -19.59 4.42
C LEU A 294 5.41 -19.72 5.82
N LEU A 295 6.13 -19.29 6.87
CA LEU A 295 5.62 -19.29 8.23
C LEU A 295 4.40 -18.36 8.39
N ILE A 296 4.45 -17.18 7.77
CA ILE A 296 3.32 -16.23 7.80
C ILE A 296 2.12 -16.82 7.05
N ALA A 297 2.34 -17.41 5.88
CA ALA A 297 1.28 -18.08 5.12
C ALA A 297 0.65 -19.24 5.90
N PHE A 298 1.46 -20.05 6.58
CA PHE A 298 0.98 -21.14 7.43
C PHE A 298 0.17 -20.63 8.63
N ALA A 299 0.66 -19.60 9.32
CA ALA A 299 -0.06 -18.99 10.44
C ALA A 299 -1.43 -18.42 10.00
N ALA A 300 -1.50 -17.83 8.80
CA ALA A 300 -2.76 -17.32 8.24
C ALA A 300 -3.75 -18.43 7.84
N LEU A 301 -3.27 -19.65 7.55
CA LEU A 301 -4.11 -20.81 7.22
C LEU A 301 -4.66 -21.53 8.45
N VAL A 302 -3.96 -21.45 9.59
CA VAL A 302 -4.28 -22.19 10.81
C VAL A 302 -5.10 -21.36 11.81
N GLY A 303 -5.05 -20.03 11.73
CA GLY A 303 -5.83 -19.11 12.56
C GLY A 303 -7.16 -18.71 11.93
#